data_AF-A0A315UWF3-F1
#
_entry.id   AF-A0A315UWF3-F1
#
_cell.length_a   1.000
_cell.length_b   1.000
_cell.length_c   1.000
_cell.angle_alpha   90.00
_cell.angle_beta   90.00
_cell.angle_gamma   90.00
#
_symmetry.space_group_name_H-M   'P 1'
#
loop_
_entity.id
_entity.type
_entity.pdbx_description
1 polymer ?
#
loop_
_entity_poly.entity_id
_entity_poly.type
_entity_poly.pdbx_seq_one_letter_code
_entity_poly.pdbx_strand_id
1 'polypeptide(L)' 'MDDVLTDIGYATGWDTMGRRKSKRKPPPKKKMTGNLDTQFTCPFCNHEKSCDVKMERTRNTGIISCSVCLEEFQTPIT' A
#
# COMPACT_ATOMS: atom_id res chain seq x y z
N MET A 1 1.04 68.38 -0.26
CA MET A 1 1.05 67.08 -0.93
C MET A 1 2.07 67.15 -2.06
N ASP A 2 3.17 67.86 -1.81
CA ASP A 2 4.43 67.34 -1.28
C ASP A 2 5.18 66.69 -2.46
N ASP A 3 5.82 67.52 -3.28
CA ASP A 3 7.23 67.91 -3.13
C ASP A 3 8.15 66.70 -3.41
N VAL A 4 8.73 66.62 -4.61
CA VAL A 4 10.11 67.08 -4.90
C VAL A 4 11.12 65.94 -4.73
N LEU A 5 12.04 65.82 -5.71
CA LEU A 5 13.24 64.96 -5.76
C LEU A 5 12.98 63.50 -6.19
N THR A 6 13.71 62.87 -7.11
CA THR A 6 14.97 63.24 -7.78
C THR A 6 15.21 62.25 -8.90
N ASP A 7 15.83 62.76 -9.95
CA ASP A 7 16.79 62.09 -10.82
C ASP A 7 17.57 60.90 -10.20
N ILE A 8 17.88 59.93 -11.05
CA ILE A 8 19.15 59.20 -11.15
C ILE A 8 19.66 58.47 -9.89
N GLY A 9 19.79 57.14 -9.98
CA GLY A 9 20.71 56.42 -9.10
C GLY A 9 20.58 54.90 -9.05
N TYR A 10 21.40 54.23 -9.86
CA TYR A 10 21.97 52.89 -9.67
C TYR A 10 21.66 52.14 -8.36
N ALA A 11 21.24 50.86 -8.46
CA ALA A 11 21.93 49.73 -7.84
C ALA A 11 21.14 48.41 -7.97
N THR A 12 21.79 47.45 -8.63
CA THR A 12 21.84 46.01 -8.31
C THR A 12 20.87 45.45 -7.25
N GLY A 13 20.04 44.50 -7.68
CA GLY A 13 19.32 43.60 -6.79
C GLY A 13 18.91 42.33 -7.51
N TRP A 14 19.88 41.45 -7.77
CA TRP A 14 19.60 40.04 -8.04
C TRP A 14 18.80 39.48 -6.87
N ASP A 15 17.51 39.19 -7.05
CA ASP A 15 16.79 38.18 -6.28
C ASP A 15 15.35 38.04 -6.75
N THR A 16 15.13 37.24 -7.79
CA THR A 16 13.99 36.33 -7.81
C THR A 16 14.45 35.03 -8.48
N MET A 17 15.12 34.16 -7.71
CA MET A 17 15.32 32.78 -8.12
C MET A 17 13.94 32.19 -8.48
N GLY A 18 13.68 32.02 -9.77
CA GLY A 18 12.58 31.20 -10.25
C GLY A 18 12.75 29.81 -9.67
N ARG A 19 12.09 29.54 -8.54
CA ARG A 19 12.10 28.26 -7.85
C ARG A 19 11.48 27.23 -8.81
N ARG A 20 12.31 26.61 -9.64
CA ARG A 20 11.92 25.45 -10.42
C ARG A 20 11.50 24.39 -9.42
N LYS A 21 10.18 24.18 -9.32
CA LYS A 21 9.58 23.15 -8.48
C LYS A 21 10.21 21.83 -8.91
N SER A 22 11.08 21.27 -8.06
CA SER A 22 11.72 20.00 -8.35
C SER A 22 10.62 19.00 -8.63
N LYS A 23 10.68 18.34 -9.78
CA LYS A 23 9.73 17.29 -10.16
C LYS A 23 10.04 16.09 -9.26
N ARG A 24 9.54 16.12 -8.02
CA ARG A 24 9.70 15.05 -7.05
C ARG A 24 9.17 13.78 -7.71
N LYS A 25 10.05 12.80 -7.88
CA LYS A 25 9.63 11.49 -8.38
C LYS A 25 8.55 10.96 -7.42
N PRO A 26 7.41 10.47 -7.93
CA PRO A 26 6.39 9.89 -7.07
C PRO A 26 7.01 8.75 -6.25
N PRO A 27 6.59 8.57 -4.99
CA PRO A 27 7.10 7.51 -4.14
C PRO A 27 6.93 6.16 -4.86
N PRO A 28 7.95 5.28 -4.82
CA PRO A 28 7.85 3.97 -5.45
C PRO A 28 6.62 3.25 -4.90
N LYS A 29 5.75 2.78 -5.80
CA LYS A 29 4.58 1.99 -5.42
C LYS A 29 5.09 0.82 -4.58
N LYS A 30 4.61 0.70 -3.33
CA LYS A 30 4.91 -0.46 -2.48
C LYS A 30 4.59 -1.70 -3.31
N LYS A 31 5.58 -2.57 -3.50
CA LYS A 31 5.34 -3.88 -4.09
C LYS A 31 4.36 -4.56 -3.17
N MET A 32 3.12 -4.71 -3.63
CA MET A 32 2.12 -5.51 -2.95
C MET A 32 2.71 -6.91 -2.92
N THR A 33 3.14 -7.36 -1.74
CA THR A 33 3.43 -8.76 -1.49
C THR A 33 2.23 -9.51 -2.07
N GLY A 34 2.46 -10.32 -3.10
CA GLY A 34 1.39 -10.93 -3.88
C GLY A 34 0.39 -11.62 -2.97
N ASN A 35 -0.87 -11.64 -3.39
CA ASN A 35 -1.94 -12.32 -2.68
C ASN A 35 -1.47 -13.75 -2.38
N LEU A 36 -1.57 -14.17 -1.11
CA LEU A 36 -1.30 -15.55 -0.75
C LEU A 36 -2.33 -16.44 -1.47
N ASP A 37 -1.89 -17.59 -1.95
CA ASP A 37 -2.79 -18.57 -2.54
C ASP A 37 -3.83 -18.98 -1.49
N THR A 38 -5.10 -18.94 -1.88
CA THR A 38 -6.23 -19.25 -0.99
C THR A 38 -6.71 -20.69 -1.13
N GLN A 39 -6.13 -21.46 -2.05
CA GLN A 39 -6.57 -22.82 -2.41
C GLN A 39 -5.45 -23.82 -2.19
N PHE A 40 -5.70 -24.81 -1.33
CA PHE A 40 -4.73 -25.86 -0.97
C PHE A 40 -5.26 -27.26 -1.30
N THR A 41 -4.35 -28.22 -1.41
CA THR A 41 -4.70 -29.65 -1.58
C THR A 41 -5.18 -30.23 -0.25
N CYS A 42 -6.27 -30.99 -0.28
CA CYS A 42 -6.80 -31.63 0.91
C CYS A 42 -5.95 -32.85 1.31
N PRO A 43 -5.49 -32.98 2.57
CA PRO A 43 -4.70 -34.14 3.01
C PRO A 43 -5.54 -35.42 3.16
N PHE A 44 -6.87 -35.34 3.18
CA PHE A 44 -7.75 -36.50 3.36
C PHE A 44 -8.18 -37.12 2.03
N CYS A 45 -8.70 -36.32 1.10
CA CYS A 45 -9.18 -36.80 -0.20
C CYS A 45 -8.21 -36.54 -1.36
N ASN A 46 -7.09 -35.86 -1.09
CA ASN A 46 -6.01 -35.60 -2.04
C ASN A 46 -6.43 -34.84 -3.33
N HIS A 47 -7.61 -34.22 -3.33
CA HIS A 47 -8.03 -33.33 -4.41
C HIS A 47 -7.29 -31.99 -4.32
N GLU A 48 -6.74 -31.56 -5.45
CA GLU A 48 -6.04 -30.28 -5.57
C GLU A 48 -7.00 -29.11 -5.41
N LYS A 49 -6.50 -28.01 -4.83
CA LYS A 49 -7.23 -26.72 -4.70
C LYS A 49 -8.65 -26.85 -4.13
N SER A 50 -8.84 -27.79 -3.20
CA SER A 50 -10.15 -28.16 -2.66
C SER A 50 -10.38 -27.68 -1.23
N CYS A 51 -9.33 -27.20 -0.55
CA CYS A 51 -9.44 -26.62 0.78
C CYS A 51 -9.52 -25.09 0.72
N ASP A 52 -10.60 -24.56 1.29
CA ASP A 52 -10.80 -23.14 1.54
C ASP A 52 -10.37 -22.79 2.98
N VAL A 53 -9.75 -21.63 3.16
CA VAL A 53 -9.25 -21.16 4.46
C VAL A 53 -9.95 -19.86 4.86
N LYS A 54 -10.66 -19.89 5.98
CA LYS A 54 -11.30 -18.71 6.60
C LYS A 54 -10.56 -18.31 7.87
N MET A 55 -9.99 -17.11 7.86
CA MET A 55 -9.28 -16.54 9.01
C MET A 55 -10.21 -15.66 9.85
N GLU A 56 -10.72 -16.19 10.95
CA GLU A 56 -11.56 -15.48 11.92
C GLU A 56 -10.68 -14.76 12.96
N ARG A 57 -10.19 -13.56 12.59
CA ARG A 57 -9.25 -12.76 13.43
C ARG A 57 -9.84 -12.33 14.77
N THR A 58 -11.16 -12.21 14.89
CA THR A 58 -11.84 -11.83 16.14
C THR A 58 -11.70 -12.89 17.23
N ARG A 59 -11.56 -14.16 16.84
CA ARG A 59 -11.45 -15.31 17.73
C ARG A 59 -10.05 -15.93 17.72
N ASN A 60 -9.14 -15.36 16.93
CA ASN A 60 -7.83 -15.94 16.67
C ASN A 60 -7.94 -17.40 16.20
N THR A 61 -8.91 -17.67 15.32
CA THR A 61 -9.19 -19.01 14.80
C THR A 61 -9.12 -19.03 13.28
N GLY A 62 -8.40 -19.99 12.72
CA GLY A 62 -8.45 -20.38 11.31
C GLY A 62 -9.32 -21.62 11.14
N ILE A 63 -10.26 -21.56 10.19
CA ILE A 63 -11.14 -22.66 9.81
C ILE A 63 -10.76 -23.09 8.39
N ILE A 64 -10.54 -24.38 8.19
CA ILE A 64 -10.18 -24.99 6.91
C ILE A 64 -11.28 -25.98 6.55
N SER A 65 -11.89 -25.83 5.38
CA SER A 65 -12.99 -26.68 4.91
C SER A 65 -12.69 -27.26 3.53
N CYS A 66 -12.90 -28.56 3.34
CA CYS A 66 -12.77 -29.20 2.03
C CYS A 66 -14.11 -29.30 1.29
N SER A 67 -14.17 -28.84 0.04
CA SER A 67 -15.37 -28.92 -0.80
C SER A 67 -15.67 -30.32 -1.35
N VAL A 68 -14.71 -31.25 -1.29
CA VAL A 68 -14.84 -32.61 -1.84
C VAL A 68 -15.24 -33.64 -0.79
N CYS A 69 -14.48 -33.73 0.32
CA CYS A 69 -14.78 -34.69 1.39
C CYS A 69 -15.62 -34.09 2.54
N LEU A 70 -15.91 -32.79 2.49
CA LEU A 70 -16.73 -32.08 3.48
C LEU A 70 -16.18 -32.09 4.92
N GLU A 71 -14.88 -32.34 5.06
CA GLU A 71 -14.20 -32.32 6.35
C GLU A 71 -13.84 -30.88 6.74
N GLU A 72 -13.95 -30.57 8.05
CA GLU A 72 -13.65 -29.27 8.63
C GLU A 72 -12.57 -29.39 9.71
N PHE A 73 -11.59 -28.49 9.69
CA PHE A 73 -10.51 -28.44 10.66
C PHE A 73 -10.31 -27.01 11.21
N GLN A 74 -10.10 -26.91 12.52
CA GLN A 74 -9.94 -25.64 13.22
C GLN A 74 -8.57 -25.53 13.89
N THR A 75 -7.89 -24.40 13.72
CA THR A 75 -6.60 -24.12 14.36
C THR A 75 -6.55 -22.70 14.92
N PRO A 76 -5.79 -22.46 16.01
CA PRO A 76 -5.51 -21.10 16.45
C PRO A 76 -4.60 -20.38 15.45
N ILE A 77 -4.85 -19.08 15.21
CA ILE A 77 -4.03 -18.20 14.36
C ILE A 77 -3.44 -17.05 15.18
N THR A 78 -2.19 -16.70 14.89
CA THR A 78 -1.43 -15.62 15.56
C THR A 78 -1.43 -14.33 14.77
#